data_AF-A0A2M7DU76-F1
#
_entry.id   AF-A0A2M7DU76-F1
#
_cell.length_a   1.000
_cell.length_b   1.000
_cell.length_c   1.000
_cell.angle_alpha   90.00
_cell.angle_beta   90.00
_cell.angle_gamma   90.00
#
_symmetry.space_group_name_H-M   'P 1'
#
loop_
_entity.id
_entity.type
_entity.pdbx_description
1 polymer ?
#
loop_
_entity_poly.entity_id
_entity_poly.type
_entity_poly.pdbx_seq_one_letter_code
_entity_poly.pdbx_strand_id
1 'polypeptide(L)'
;MNIIVCIKQVPATTNVQIDDKTCTLKREGVESIINPFDEYAVEEGVRLKEKLGGKVTVISMGPPQAESALRETLSRGADEAVLVTDRAFAGADTLATSYTLAMAIRTVGQFDLIICGKQASDGDTAQVGPGIAEALDIAHVSYVRKIEQTTNKLDNPADNCMRVERMMEDGYDIVEVPLPALITVVK
;
A
#
# COMPACT_ATOMS: atom_id res chain seq x y z
N MET A 1 -0.59 15.33 8.54
CA MET A 1 -0.09 14.65 7.33
C MET A 1 -1.23 13.89 6.68
N ASN A 2 -1.47 14.08 5.39
CA ASN A 2 -2.45 13.34 4.60
C ASN A 2 -1.79 12.09 4.01
N ILE A 3 -2.19 10.92 4.50
CA ILE A 3 -1.58 9.65 4.15
C ILE A 3 -2.59 8.83 3.35
N ILE A 4 -2.14 8.28 2.22
CA ILE A 4 -2.90 7.29 1.47
C ILE A 4 -2.25 5.92 1.67
N VAL A 5 -3.05 4.92 2.02
CA VAL A 5 -2.59 3.53 2.11
C VAL A 5 -3.26 2.71 1.03
N CYS A 6 -2.48 2.06 0.16
CA CYS A 6 -3.02 1.13 -0.82
C CYS A 6 -3.04 -0.28 -0.23
N ILE A 7 -4.22 -0.91 -0.23
CA ILE A 7 -4.38 -2.28 0.25
C ILE A 7 -4.96 -3.17 -0.84
N LYS A 8 -4.64 -4.45 -0.77
CA LYS A 8 -5.23 -5.50 -1.59
C LYS A 8 -5.82 -6.59 -0.71
N GLN A 9 -7.04 -6.99 -1.04
CA GLN A 9 -7.61 -8.22 -0.54
C GLN A 9 -7.02 -9.40 -1.31
N VAL A 10 -6.48 -10.38 -0.61
CA VAL A 10 -5.82 -11.56 -1.18
C VAL A 10 -6.38 -12.84 -0.54
N PRO A 11 -6.37 -13.99 -1.23
CA PRO A 11 -6.66 -15.26 -0.61
C PRO A 11 -5.63 -15.57 0.49
N ALA A 12 -6.07 -16.08 1.64
CA ALA A 12 -5.18 -16.54 2.69
C ALA A 12 -4.26 -17.67 2.16
N THR A 13 -2.95 -17.45 2.19
CA THR A 13 -1.97 -18.40 1.62
C THR A 13 -1.64 -19.57 2.55
N THR A 14 -2.09 -19.54 3.80
CA THR A 14 -1.81 -20.55 4.82
C THR A 14 -2.39 -21.93 4.51
N ASN A 15 -3.38 -22.03 3.61
CA ASN A 15 -4.07 -23.28 3.28
C ASN A 15 -4.19 -23.53 1.76
N VAL A 16 -3.23 -23.07 0.97
CA VAL A 16 -3.25 -23.31 -0.49
C VAL A 16 -2.88 -24.76 -0.77
N GLN A 17 -3.87 -25.56 -1.14
CA GLN A 17 -3.70 -26.97 -1.51
C GLN A 17 -3.69 -27.13 -3.03
N ILE A 18 -2.83 -28.02 -3.51
CA ILE A 18 -2.87 -28.51 -4.89
C ILE A 18 -3.75 -29.75 -4.90
N ASP A 19 -4.63 -29.86 -5.90
CA ASP A 19 -5.30 -31.10 -6.20
C ASP A 19 -4.32 -32.05 -6.88
N ASP A 20 -3.97 -33.15 -6.19
CA ASP A 20 -3.00 -34.13 -6.68
C ASP A 20 -3.42 -34.83 -7.98
N LYS A 21 -4.70 -34.80 -8.34
CA LYS A 21 -5.22 -35.44 -9.57
C LYS A 21 -5.24 -34.49 -10.75
N THR A 22 -5.69 -33.26 -10.55
CA THR A 22 -5.82 -32.28 -11.63
C THR A 22 -4.61 -31.37 -11.75
N CYS A 23 -3.71 -31.40 -10.75
CA CYS A 23 -2.59 -30.47 -10.58
C CYS A 23 -3.05 -29.00 -10.59
N THR A 24 -4.30 -28.74 -10.17
CA THR A 24 -4.86 -27.38 -10.05
C THR A 24 -4.92 -26.94 -8.59
N LEU A 25 -4.86 -25.63 -8.36
CA LEU A 25 -5.10 -25.05 -7.04
C LEU A 25 -6.53 -25.30 -6.58
N LYS A 26 -6.71 -25.82 -5.36
CA LYS A 26 -8.00 -25.85 -4.66
C LYS A 26 -8.29 -24.45 -4.12
N ARG A 27 -9.27 -23.78 -4.71
CA ARG A 27 -9.63 -22.38 -4.40
C ARG A 27 -10.94 -22.23 -3.61
N GLU A 28 -11.66 -23.32 -3.40
CA GLU A 28 -12.94 -23.31 -2.66
C GLU A 28 -12.69 -23.11 -1.16
N GLY A 29 -13.42 -22.17 -0.54
CA GLY A 29 -13.38 -21.94 0.91
C GLY A 29 -12.15 -21.21 1.43
N VAL A 30 -11.28 -20.68 0.55
CA VAL A 30 -10.14 -19.86 1.00
C VAL A 30 -10.64 -18.47 1.38
N GLU A 31 -10.48 -18.13 2.66
CA GLU A 31 -10.83 -16.81 3.18
C GLU A 31 -10.02 -15.72 2.48
N SER A 32 -10.68 -14.59 2.21
CA SER A 32 -10.05 -13.40 1.64
C SER A 32 -9.67 -12.43 2.76
N ILE A 33 -8.39 -12.15 2.90
CA ILE A 33 -7.82 -11.33 3.98
C ILE A 33 -7.17 -10.06 3.40
N ILE A 34 -6.89 -9.08 4.26
CA ILE A 34 -5.96 -8.01 3.91
C ILE A 34 -4.59 -8.65 3.67
N ASN A 35 -3.91 -8.26 2.59
CA ASN A 35 -2.55 -8.72 2.33
C ASN A 35 -1.64 -8.43 3.55
N PRO A 36 -0.86 -9.41 4.04
CA PRO A 36 -0.08 -9.24 5.27
C PRO A 36 0.88 -8.04 5.27
N PHE A 37 1.50 -7.72 4.12
CA PHE A 37 2.36 -6.53 4.02
C PHE A 37 1.57 -5.23 4.07
N ASP A 38 0.32 -5.24 3.61
CA ASP A 38 -0.56 -4.08 3.63
C ASP A 38 -1.08 -3.81 5.04
N GLU A 39 -1.14 -4.83 5.91
CA GLU A 39 -1.41 -4.62 7.34
C GLU A 39 -0.33 -3.76 8.00
N TYR A 40 0.94 -3.97 7.65
CA TYR A 40 2.04 -3.11 8.10
C TYR A 40 1.89 -1.68 7.55
N ALA A 41 1.45 -1.56 6.30
CA ALA A 41 1.22 -0.26 5.69
C ALA A 41 0.09 0.54 6.39
N VAL A 42 -0.99 -0.14 6.75
CA VAL A 42 -2.11 0.45 7.52
C VAL A 42 -1.63 0.88 8.90
N GLU A 43 -0.93 0.00 9.62
CA GLU A 43 -0.38 0.30 10.94
C GLU A 43 0.56 1.52 10.92
N GLU A 44 1.51 1.56 9.97
CA GLU A 44 2.44 2.70 9.85
C GLU A 44 1.71 4.01 9.49
N GLY A 45 0.69 3.94 8.63
CA GLY A 45 -0.17 5.09 8.34
C GLY A 45 -0.88 5.62 9.58
N VAL A 46 -1.48 4.73 10.38
CA VAL A 46 -2.17 5.09 11.62
C VAL A 46 -1.21 5.66 12.66
N ARG A 47 -0.03 5.04 12.86
CA ARG A 47 1.00 5.55 13.77
C ARG A 47 1.48 6.94 13.40
N LEU A 48 1.73 7.20 12.12
CA LEU A 48 2.13 8.52 11.64
C LEU A 48 1.01 9.55 11.87
N LYS A 49 -0.24 9.17 11.63
CA LYS A 49 -1.40 10.02 11.95
C LYS A 49 -1.48 10.35 13.43
N GLU A 50 -1.32 9.37 14.33
CA GLU A 50 -1.35 9.61 15.77
C GLU A 50 -0.22 10.53 16.23
N LYS A 51 0.98 10.37 15.64
CA LYS A 51 2.16 11.16 15.99
C LYS A 51 2.13 12.59 15.44
N LEU A 52 1.61 12.78 14.22
CA LEU A 52 1.74 14.03 13.46
C LEU A 52 0.41 14.73 13.16
N GLY A 53 -0.71 14.10 13.52
CA GLY A 53 -2.04 14.50 13.10
C GLY A 53 -2.29 14.30 11.59
N GLY A 54 -3.51 14.64 11.17
CA GLY A 54 -3.95 14.52 9.78
C GLY A 54 -4.91 13.37 9.58
N LYS A 55 -4.84 12.72 8.40
CA LYS A 55 -5.85 11.77 7.94
C LYS A 55 -5.22 10.61 7.18
N VAL A 56 -5.72 9.40 7.39
CA VAL A 56 -5.39 8.18 6.64
C VAL A 56 -6.57 7.80 5.77
N THR A 57 -6.35 7.80 4.45
CA THR A 57 -7.32 7.31 3.46
C THR A 57 -6.83 6.00 2.88
N VAL A 58 -7.62 4.94 3.02
CA VAL A 58 -7.27 3.62 2.50
C VAL A 58 -7.93 3.40 1.14
N ILE A 59 -7.19 2.92 0.16
CA ILE A 59 -7.68 2.68 -1.20
C ILE A 59 -7.47 1.22 -1.57
N SER A 60 -8.49 0.60 -2.15
CA SER A 60 -8.36 -0.72 -2.76
C SER A 60 -9.03 -0.77 -4.14
N MET A 61 -8.34 -1.40 -5.09
CA MET A 61 -8.94 -1.75 -6.39
C MET A 61 -9.34 -3.21 -6.37
N GLY A 62 -10.63 -3.50 -6.57
CA GLY A 62 -11.12 -4.86 -6.50
C GLY A 62 -12.62 -5.03 -6.72
N PRO A 63 -13.10 -6.29 -6.69
CA PRO A 63 -14.52 -6.59 -6.72
C PRO A 63 -15.25 -6.04 -5.49
N PRO A 64 -16.60 -5.96 -5.49
CA PRO A 64 -17.38 -5.45 -4.36
C PRO A 64 -17.07 -6.11 -3.01
N GLN A 65 -16.67 -7.38 -3.01
CA GLN A 65 -16.30 -8.10 -1.78
C GLN A 65 -15.06 -7.51 -1.08
N ALA A 66 -14.21 -6.74 -1.77
CA ALA A 66 -13.05 -6.06 -1.18
C ALA A 66 -13.45 -4.94 -0.20
N GLU A 67 -14.73 -4.53 -0.20
CA GLU A 67 -15.29 -3.60 0.78
C GLU A 67 -15.08 -4.09 2.23
N SER A 68 -15.12 -5.41 2.47
CA SER A 68 -14.91 -5.95 3.83
C SER A 68 -13.50 -5.65 4.35
N ALA A 69 -12.48 -5.82 3.52
CA ALA A 69 -11.10 -5.50 3.85
C ALA A 69 -10.93 -4.00 4.13
N LEU A 70 -11.57 -3.13 3.35
CA LEU A 70 -11.58 -1.69 3.60
C LEU A 70 -12.23 -1.33 4.94
N ARG A 71 -13.40 -1.92 5.25
CA ARG A 71 -14.08 -1.70 6.55
C ARG A 71 -13.23 -2.14 7.74
N GLU A 72 -12.49 -3.23 7.59
CA GLU A 72 -11.56 -3.67 8.61
C GLU A 72 -10.48 -2.62 8.88
N THR A 73 -9.91 -1.97 7.85
CA THR A 73 -8.93 -0.89 8.07
C THR A 73 -9.50 0.31 8.80
N LEU A 74 -10.78 0.66 8.56
CA LEU A 74 -11.46 1.72 9.30
C LEU A 74 -11.57 1.36 10.79
N SER A 75 -11.87 0.09 11.11
CA SER A 75 -11.89 -0.39 12.50
C SER A 75 -10.53 -0.36 13.19
N ARG A 76 -9.44 -0.39 12.41
CA ARG A 76 -8.04 -0.31 12.86
C ARG A 76 -7.51 1.13 12.93
N GLY A 77 -8.36 2.13 12.68
CA GLY A 77 -8.00 3.55 12.85
C GLY A 77 -7.72 4.31 11.56
N ALA A 78 -7.98 3.74 10.37
CA ALA A 78 -8.10 4.57 9.16
C ALA A 78 -9.32 5.48 9.23
N ASP A 79 -9.27 6.65 8.59
CA ASP A 79 -10.35 7.65 8.67
C ASP A 79 -11.32 7.55 7.51
N GLU A 80 -10.81 7.28 6.31
CA GLU A 80 -11.60 7.16 5.08
C GLU A 80 -11.19 5.92 4.28
N ALA A 81 -12.12 5.40 3.48
CA ALA A 81 -11.89 4.25 2.62
C ALA A 81 -12.48 4.48 1.23
N VAL A 82 -11.75 4.08 0.19
CA VAL A 82 -12.15 4.20 -1.21
C VAL A 82 -12.06 2.83 -1.88
N LEU A 83 -13.20 2.36 -2.40
CA LEU A 83 -13.26 1.17 -3.24
C LEU A 83 -13.28 1.60 -4.71
N VAL A 84 -12.23 1.23 -5.45
CA VAL A 84 -12.15 1.40 -6.90
C VAL A 84 -12.65 0.11 -7.55
N THR A 85 -13.91 0.11 -7.97
CA THR A 85 -14.58 -1.10 -8.47
C THR A 85 -15.31 -0.85 -9.79
N ASP A 86 -14.94 -1.63 -10.80
CA ASP A 86 -15.61 -1.73 -12.09
C ASP A 86 -15.16 -3.05 -12.75
N ARG A 87 -16.02 -3.66 -13.57
CA ARG A 87 -15.66 -4.82 -14.38
C ARG A 87 -14.57 -4.49 -15.40
N ALA A 88 -14.45 -3.22 -15.82
CA ALA A 88 -13.37 -2.76 -16.69
C ALA A 88 -11.97 -2.96 -16.11
N PHE A 89 -11.84 -3.09 -14.77
CA PHE A 89 -10.56 -3.33 -14.10
C PHE A 89 -10.24 -4.82 -13.91
N ALA A 90 -11.16 -5.73 -14.27
CA ALA A 90 -10.96 -7.16 -14.11
C ALA A 90 -9.86 -7.68 -15.04
N GLY A 91 -8.94 -8.49 -14.50
CA GLY A 91 -7.83 -9.06 -15.26
C GLY A 91 -6.68 -8.08 -15.53
N ALA A 92 -6.66 -6.92 -14.87
CA ALA A 92 -5.56 -5.97 -14.95
C ALA A 92 -4.23 -6.59 -14.50
N ASP A 93 -3.17 -6.31 -15.26
CA ASP A 93 -1.79 -6.56 -14.85
C ASP A 93 -1.29 -5.46 -13.90
N THR A 94 0.00 -5.47 -13.57
CA THR A 94 0.60 -4.49 -12.65
C THR A 94 0.60 -3.08 -13.22
N LEU A 95 0.77 -2.91 -14.54
CA LEU A 95 0.74 -1.59 -15.20
C LEU A 95 -0.67 -0.98 -15.14
N ALA A 96 -1.69 -1.74 -15.56
CA ALA A 96 -3.08 -1.30 -15.54
C ALA A 96 -3.57 -1.05 -14.10
N THR A 97 -3.18 -1.90 -13.15
CA THR A 97 -3.48 -1.72 -11.72
C THR A 97 -2.87 -0.43 -11.18
N SER A 98 -1.58 -0.20 -11.45
CA SER A 98 -0.87 0.98 -10.97
C SER A 98 -1.45 2.27 -11.53
N TYR A 99 -1.76 2.28 -12.84
CA TYR A 99 -2.39 3.42 -13.49
C TYR A 99 -3.76 3.74 -12.89
N THR A 100 -4.59 2.72 -12.68
CA THR A 100 -5.94 2.89 -12.12
C THR A 100 -5.87 3.43 -10.69
N LEU A 101 -4.99 2.88 -9.84
CA LEU A 101 -4.77 3.38 -8.49
C LEU A 101 -4.21 4.80 -8.46
N ALA A 102 -3.26 5.13 -9.35
CA ALA A 102 -2.74 6.49 -9.47
C ALA A 102 -3.84 7.50 -9.85
N MET A 103 -4.76 7.14 -10.76
CA MET A 103 -5.90 8.01 -11.12
C MET A 103 -6.88 8.17 -9.95
N ALA A 104 -7.13 7.10 -9.18
CA ALA A 104 -7.94 7.17 -7.97
C ALA A 104 -7.30 8.09 -6.92
N ILE A 105 -6.00 7.97 -6.70
CA ILE A 105 -5.21 8.82 -5.80
C ILE A 105 -5.31 10.30 -6.21
N ARG A 106 -5.15 10.61 -7.50
CA ARG A 106 -5.34 11.98 -8.02
C ARG A 106 -6.75 12.51 -7.76
N THR A 107 -7.76 11.63 -7.79
CA THR A 107 -9.16 11.98 -7.54
C THR A 107 -9.42 12.26 -6.05
N VAL A 108 -8.78 11.51 -5.14
CA VAL A 108 -8.81 11.78 -3.69
C VAL A 108 -8.22 13.16 -3.38
N GLY A 109 -7.18 13.57 -4.12
CA GLY A 109 -6.64 14.93 -4.07
C GLY A 109 -5.32 15.02 -3.32
N GLN A 110 -5.21 15.95 -2.37
CA GLN A 110 -3.94 16.24 -1.70
C GLN A 110 -3.48 15.10 -0.78
N PHE A 111 -2.23 14.68 -0.95
CA PHE A 111 -1.55 13.72 -0.08
C PHE A 111 -0.09 14.15 0.14
N ASP A 112 0.47 13.75 1.28
CA ASP A 112 1.88 13.94 1.63
C ASP A 112 2.67 12.63 1.47
N LEU A 113 2.03 11.49 1.71
CA LEU A 113 2.69 10.18 1.69
C LEU A 113 1.73 9.10 1.19
N ILE A 114 2.23 8.21 0.34
CA ILE A 114 1.55 6.96 -0.02
C ILE A 114 2.32 5.79 0.58
N ILE A 115 1.62 4.85 1.21
CA ILE A 115 2.20 3.64 1.79
C ILE A 115 1.55 2.43 1.12
N CYS A 116 2.37 1.53 0.59
CA CYS A 116 1.95 0.22 0.09
C CYS A 116 2.67 -0.88 0.87
N GLY A 117 2.11 -2.08 0.94
CA GLY A 117 2.92 -3.24 1.29
C GLY A 117 3.99 -3.53 0.23
N LYS A 118 5.06 -4.22 0.61
CA LYS A 118 6.14 -4.68 -0.31
C LYS A 118 5.59 -5.37 -1.57
N GLN A 119 4.73 -6.36 -1.37
CA GLN A 119 4.13 -7.16 -2.43
C GLN A 119 2.81 -7.77 -1.95
N ALA A 120 1.95 -8.17 -2.88
CA ALA A 120 0.76 -8.96 -2.58
C ALA A 120 1.08 -10.45 -2.68
N SER A 121 0.61 -11.26 -1.74
CA SER A 121 0.95 -12.69 -1.62
C SER A 121 0.40 -13.59 -2.75
N ASP A 122 -0.52 -13.09 -3.56
CA ASP A 122 -1.13 -13.83 -4.65
C ASP A 122 -0.41 -13.62 -5.99
N GLY A 123 0.08 -12.41 -6.25
CA GLY A 123 0.80 -12.06 -7.46
C GLY A 123 2.32 -11.99 -7.30
N ASP A 124 2.81 -11.70 -6.09
CA ASP A 124 4.23 -11.67 -5.70
C ASP A 124 5.15 -10.80 -6.58
N THR A 125 4.61 -9.82 -7.30
CA THR A 125 5.39 -9.03 -8.28
C THR A 125 6.21 -7.90 -7.66
N ALA A 126 5.79 -7.36 -6.52
CA ALA A 126 6.34 -6.14 -5.91
C ALA A 126 6.36 -4.89 -6.83
N GLN A 127 5.54 -4.86 -7.89
CA GLN A 127 5.60 -3.82 -8.94
C GLN A 127 4.59 -2.69 -8.78
N VAL A 128 3.47 -2.91 -8.09
CA VAL A 128 2.36 -1.94 -8.07
C VAL A 128 2.73 -0.66 -7.33
N GLY A 129 3.38 -0.75 -6.16
CA GLY A 129 3.87 0.44 -5.44
C GLY A 129 4.79 1.32 -6.29
N PRO A 130 5.89 0.78 -6.85
CA PRO A 130 6.75 1.50 -7.79
C PRO A 130 6.00 2.07 -9.00
N GLY A 131 5.08 1.30 -9.59
CA GLY A 131 4.29 1.74 -10.74
C GLY A 131 3.36 2.91 -10.43
N ILE A 132 2.78 2.96 -9.22
CA ILE A 132 1.98 4.11 -8.76
C ILE A 132 2.87 5.35 -8.63
N ALA A 133 4.05 5.20 -8.03
CA ALA A 133 4.98 6.32 -7.85
C ALA A 133 5.42 6.93 -9.18
N GLU A 134 5.75 6.08 -10.16
CA GLU A 134 6.08 6.50 -11.53
C GLU A 134 4.90 7.22 -12.19
N ALA A 135 3.68 6.68 -12.11
CA ALA A 135 2.49 7.29 -12.71
C ALA A 135 2.10 8.64 -12.05
N LEU A 136 2.52 8.87 -10.81
CA LEU A 136 2.31 10.12 -10.09
C LEU A 136 3.49 11.09 -10.19
N ASP A 137 4.62 10.65 -10.76
CA ASP A 137 5.88 11.41 -10.84
C ASP A 137 6.37 11.88 -9.45
N ILE A 138 6.42 10.95 -8.49
CA ILE A 138 6.86 11.21 -7.12
C ILE A 138 7.99 10.28 -6.69
N ALA A 139 8.76 10.71 -5.69
CA ALA A 139 9.86 9.92 -5.16
C ALA A 139 9.37 8.60 -4.54
N HIS A 140 10.20 7.55 -4.62
CA HIS A 140 9.86 6.23 -4.11
C HIS A 140 11.03 5.57 -3.37
N VAL A 141 10.73 4.98 -2.21
CA VAL A 141 11.66 4.11 -1.47
C VAL A 141 11.00 2.76 -1.19
N SER A 142 11.60 1.70 -1.71
CA SER A 142 11.14 0.33 -1.51
C SER A 142 11.73 -0.31 -0.26
N TYR A 143 11.09 -1.35 0.28
CA TYR A 143 11.60 -2.17 1.40
C TYR A 143 11.88 -1.36 2.67
N VAL A 144 11.04 -0.36 2.96
CA VAL A 144 11.13 0.42 4.19
C VAL A 144 10.74 -0.44 5.37
N ARG A 145 11.69 -0.66 6.29
CA ARG A 145 11.46 -1.40 7.55
C ARG A 145 11.18 -0.48 8.74
N LYS A 146 11.54 0.80 8.65
CA LYS A 146 11.34 1.78 9.72
C LYS A 146 11.36 3.20 9.18
N ILE A 147 10.45 4.03 9.70
CA ILE A 147 10.44 5.48 9.49
C ILE A 147 11.07 6.13 10.73
N GLU A 148 12.23 6.76 10.57
CA GLU A 148 12.96 7.36 11.69
C GLU A 148 12.42 8.75 12.04
N GLN A 149 12.21 9.57 11.01
CA GLN A 149 11.81 10.96 11.18
C GLN A 149 11.07 11.47 9.96
N THR A 150 10.12 12.35 10.21
CA THR A 150 9.51 13.23 9.21
C THR A 150 9.81 14.67 9.62
N THR A 151 10.21 15.50 8.67
CA THR A 151 10.34 16.95 8.88
C THR A 151 9.20 17.64 8.15
N ASN A 152 8.38 18.38 8.90
CA ASN A 152 7.35 19.23 8.31
C ASN A 152 7.70 20.68 8.65
N LYS A 153 8.58 21.28 7.85
CA LYS A 153 8.97 22.69 8.02
C LYS A 153 8.36 23.50 6.89
N LEU A 154 7.22 24.11 7.19
CA LEU A 154 6.46 25.03 6.32
C LEU A 154 7.28 26.21 5.79
N ASP A 155 8.43 26.50 6.39
CA ASP A 155 9.28 27.66 6.05
C ASP A 155 10.20 27.42 4.84
N ASN A 156 10.51 26.15 4.51
CA ASN A 156 11.34 25.81 3.36
C ASN A 156 10.91 24.45 2.75
N PRO A 157 10.27 24.43 1.57
CA PRO A 157 9.84 23.20 0.91
C PRO A 157 10.97 22.20 0.64
N ALA A 158 12.22 22.66 0.50
CA ALA A 158 13.38 21.79 0.32
C ALA A 158 13.69 20.92 1.55
N ASP A 159 13.16 21.28 2.72
CA ASP A 159 13.38 20.56 3.98
C ASP A 159 12.21 19.61 4.32
N ASN A 160 11.19 19.50 3.46
CA ASN A 160 10.06 18.59 3.64
C ASN A 160 10.46 17.19 3.17
N CYS A 161 11.07 16.43 4.08
CA CYS A 161 11.59 15.11 3.79
C CYS A 161 11.22 14.09 4.87
N MET A 162 11.43 12.84 4.52
CA MET A 162 11.29 11.71 5.43
C MET A 162 12.58 10.90 5.40
N ARG A 163 13.04 10.49 6.58
CA ARG A 163 14.22 9.64 6.75
C ARG A 163 13.78 8.23 7.14
N VAL A 164 14.19 7.25 6.34
CA VAL A 164 13.75 5.84 6.47
C VAL A 164 14.93 4.87 6.46
N GLU A 165 14.76 3.72 7.10
CA GLU A 165 15.63 2.55 6.95
C GLU A 165 15.10 1.68 5.79
N ARG A 166 15.85 1.57 4.70
CA ARG A 166 15.59 0.67 3.58
C ARG A 166 16.35 -0.63 3.80
N MET A 167 15.64 -1.74 3.88
CA MET A 167 16.26 -3.06 4.05
C MET A 167 16.99 -3.51 2.78
N MET A 168 18.19 -4.06 2.99
CA MET A 168 19.05 -4.68 1.99
C MET A 168 19.39 -6.12 2.46
N GLU A 169 20.05 -6.92 1.63
CA GLU A 169 20.37 -8.31 1.97
C GLU A 169 21.26 -8.42 3.23
N ASP A 170 22.27 -7.55 3.33
CA ASP A 170 23.28 -7.58 4.40
C ASP A 170 23.09 -6.49 5.46
N GLY A 171 21.96 -5.77 5.47
CA GLY A 171 21.74 -4.66 6.38
C GLY A 171 20.63 -3.71 5.96
N TYR A 172 20.87 -2.41 6.13
CA TYR A 172 19.93 -1.37 5.72
C TYR A 172 20.67 -0.08 5.33
N ASP A 173 20.09 0.63 4.37
CA ASP A 173 20.48 1.99 4.05
C ASP A 173 19.60 2.97 4.83
N ILE A 174 20.18 4.11 5.19
CA ILE A 174 19.41 5.26 5.64
C ILE A 174 19.20 6.16 4.43
N VAL A 175 17.94 6.34 4.06
CA VAL A 175 17.54 7.12 2.88
C VAL A 175 16.72 8.31 3.33
N GLU A 176 17.07 9.49 2.83
CA GLU A 176 16.25 10.69 2.92
C GLU A 176 15.49 10.87 1.62
N VAL A 177 14.17 11.05 1.70
CA VAL A 177 13.27 11.17 0.55
C VAL A 177 12.43 12.44 0.66
N PRO A 178 12.33 13.27 -0.40
CA PRO A 178 11.47 14.44 -0.38
C PRO A 178 9.98 14.03 -0.40
N LEU A 179 9.13 14.79 0.28
CA LEU A 179 7.68 14.61 0.24
C LEU A 179 7.04 15.58 -0.79
N PRO A 180 6.03 15.14 -1.57
CA PRO A 180 5.33 13.87 -1.44
C PRO A 180 6.12 12.67 -2.00
N ALA A 181 5.95 11.52 -1.35
CA ALA A 181 6.62 10.28 -1.73
C ALA A 181 5.69 9.06 -1.61
N LEU A 182 6.11 7.95 -2.20
CA LEU A 182 5.57 6.63 -1.97
C LEU A 182 6.62 5.74 -1.30
N ILE A 183 6.21 4.98 -0.28
CA ILE A 183 7.04 3.92 0.28
C ILE A 183 6.37 2.57 0.18
N THR A 184 7.17 1.52 -0.02
CA THR A 184 6.71 0.14 0.18
C THR A 184 7.32 -0.43 1.45
N VAL A 185 6.48 -0.95 2.34
CA VAL A 185 6.91 -1.36 3.68
C VAL A 185 7.08 -2.86 3.81
N VAL A 186 8.03 -3.22 4.66
CA VAL A 186 8.26 -4.57 5.18
C VAL A 186 8.12 -4.54 6.71
N LYS A 187 8.17 -5.72 7.35
CA LYS A 187 8.11 -5.86 8.80
C LYS A 187 9.27 -5.16 9.52
#